data_AF-A0A530M3T2-F1
#
_entry.id   AF-A0A530M3T2-F1
#
_cell.length_a   1.000
_cell.length_b   1.000
_cell.length_c   1.000
_cell.angle_alpha   90.00
_cell.angle_beta   90.00
_cell.angle_gamma   90.00
#
_symmetry.space_group_name_H-M   'P 1'
#
loop_
_entity.id
_entity.type
_entity.pdbx_description
1 polymer ?
#
loop_
_entity_poly.entity_id
_entity_poly.type
_entity_poly.pdbx_seq_one_letter_code
_entity_poly.pdbx_strand_id
1 'polypeptide(L)'
;SIPIPTGANLLGLAWLGLIGAALTYVLWFRGIARLDSAVVSSLLFLSPVTAVLLGWVFLDQTLTLPQIAGVVFVIGSIWLAQRPSRNES
;
A
#
# COMPACT_ATOMS: atom_id res chain seq x y z
N SER A 1 -22.07 5.19 28.65
CA SER A 1 -20.79 5.11 29.38
C SER A 1 -19.72 4.66 28.40
N ILE A 2 -18.56 5.32 28.38
CA ILE A 2 -17.44 4.90 27.52
C ILE A 2 -16.89 3.58 28.11
N PRO A 3 -16.72 2.51 27.32
CA PRO A 3 -16.17 1.26 27.82
C PRO A 3 -14.74 1.48 28.33
N ILE A 4 -14.44 0.98 29.53
CA ILE A 4 -13.08 1.01 30.05
C ILE A 4 -12.25 0.01 29.23
N PRO A 5 -11.12 0.42 28.63
CA PRO A 5 -10.28 -0.50 27.87
C PRO A 5 -9.83 -1.67 28.74
N THR A 6 -10.07 -2.89 28.27
CA THR A 6 -9.53 -4.09 28.91
C THR A 6 -8.02 -4.20 28.66
N GLY A 7 -7.31 -5.03 29.43
CA GLY A 7 -5.89 -5.30 29.18
C GLY A 7 -5.61 -5.80 27.77
N ALA A 8 -6.52 -6.60 27.20
CA ALA A 8 -6.44 -7.06 25.81
C ALA A 8 -6.54 -5.90 24.81
N ASN A 9 -7.43 -4.92 25.04
CA ASN A 9 -7.55 -3.74 24.19
C ASN A 9 -6.27 -2.89 24.22
N LEU A 10 -5.67 -2.73 25.41
CA LEU A 10 -4.41 -1.99 25.55
C LEU A 10 -3.25 -2.71 24.85
N LEU A 11 -3.17 -4.03 24.96
CA LEU A 11 -2.18 -4.84 24.23
C LEU A 11 -2.38 -4.78 22.71
N GLY A 12 -3.63 -4.86 22.24
CA GLY A 12 -3.95 -4.69 20.83
C GLY A 12 -3.56 -3.30 20.31
N LEU A 13 -3.84 -2.25 21.09
CA LEU A 13 -3.44 -0.88 20.75
C LEU A 13 -1.93 -0.72 20.69
N ALA A 14 -1.20 -1.30 21.66
CA ALA A 14 0.25 -1.29 21.68
C ALA A 14 0.83 -2.04 20.47
N TRP A 15 0.27 -3.20 20.11
CA TRP A 15 0.68 -3.95 18.92
C TRP A 15 0.46 -3.15 17.63
N LEU A 16 -0.73 -2.59 17.44
CA LEU A 16 -1.06 -1.78 16.26
C LEU A 16 -0.17 -0.53 16.17
N GLY A 17 0.08 0.14 17.30
CA GLY A 17 0.95 1.33 17.33
C GLY A 17 2.42 1.01 17.08
N LEU A 18 2.97 0.01 17.76
CA LEU A 18 4.40 -0.31 17.68
C LEU A 18 4.76 -1.08 16.42
N ILE A 19 4.02 -2.13 16.11
CA ILE A 19 4.31 -3.00 14.97
C ILE A 19 3.61 -2.46 13.72
N GLY A 20 2.29 -2.24 13.81
CA GLY A 20 1.49 -1.80 12.67
C GLY A 20 1.92 -0.45 12.12
N ALA A 21 2.16 0.54 12.99
CA ALA A 21 2.59 1.87 12.59
C ALA A 21 4.11 2.06 12.70
N ALA A 22 4.68 2.10 13.91
CA ALA A 22 6.05 2.59 14.11
C ALA A 22 7.10 1.76 13.35
N LEU A 23 7.09 0.42 13.49
CA LEU A 23 8.02 -0.45 12.80
C LEU A 23 7.84 -0.41 11.28
N THR A 24 6.59 -0.51 10.81
CA THR A 24 6.26 -0.41 9.38
C THR A 24 6.79 0.89 8.77
N TYR A 25 6.56 2.03 9.42
CA TYR A 25 7.06 3.33 8.94
C TYR A 25 8.58 3.40 8.95
N VAL A 26 9.24 2.92 10.00
CA VAL A 26 10.71 2.90 10.05
C VAL A 26 11.28 2.07 8.89
N LEU A 27 10.72 0.90 8.62
CA LEU A 27 11.13 0.06 7.49
C LEU A 27 10.85 0.74 6.15
N TRP A 28 9.69 1.38 6.01
CA TRP A 28 9.31 2.11 4.81
C TRP A 28 10.25 3.28 4.51
N PHE A 29 10.52 4.14 5.50
CA PHE A 29 11.46 5.26 5.36
C PHE A 29 12.88 4.78 5.05
N ARG A 30 13.34 3.71 5.72
CA ARG A 30 14.65 3.10 5.42
C ARG A 30 14.70 2.49 4.02
N GLY A 31 13.60 1.91 3.55
CA GLY A 31 13.45 1.35 2.22
C GLY A 31 13.51 2.42 1.15
N ILE A 32 12.68 3.46 1.26
CA ILE A 32 12.67 4.59 0.31
C ILE A 32 14.02 5.29 0.25
N ALA A 33 14.71 5.44 1.38
CA ALA A 33 16.04 6.06 1.40
C ALA A 33 17.11 5.25 0.65
N ARG A 34 16.84 3.99 0.28
CA ARG A 34 17.77 3.07 -0.38
C ARG A 34 17.28 2.55 -1.73
N LEU A 35 16.01 2.79 -2.07
CA LEU A 35 15.37 2.31 -3.29
C LEU A 35 15.25 3.45 -4.28
N ASP A 36 15.42 3.12 -5.56
CA ASP A 36 15.24 4.07 -6.65
C ASP A 36 13.78 4.51 -6.78
N SER A 37 13.54 5.72 -7.29
CA SER A 37 12.21 6.37 -7.35
C SER A 37 11.18 5.54 -8.13
N ALA A 38 11.64 4.76 -9.12
CA ALA A 38 10.80 3.85 -9.89
C ALA A 38 10.25 2.68 -9.05
N VAL A 39 11.05 2.15 -8.11
CA VAL A 39 10.64 1.05 -7.22
C VAL A 39 9.64 1.56 -6.19
N VAL A 40 9.89 2.74 -5.62
CA VAL A 40 8.98 3.40 -4.67
C VAL A 40 7.61 3.66 -5.30
N SER A 41 7.59 4.16 -6.55
CA SER A 41 6.36 4.37 -7.30
C SER A 41 5.60 3.06 -7.52
N SER A 42 6.31 1.98 -7.87
CA SER A 42 5.70 0.65 -8.06
C SER A 42 5.05 0.13 -6.77
N LEU A 43 5.68 0.33 -5.60
CA LEU A 43 5.10 -0.04 -4.30
C LEU A 43 3.82 0.76 -4.00
N LEU A 44 3.81 2.05 -4.31
CA LEU A 44 2.63 2.89 -4.10
C LEU A 44 1.46 2.46 -4.98
N PHE A 45 1.73 2.07 -6.23
CA PHE A 45 0.76 1.51 -7.15
C PHE A 45 0.30 0.09 -6.78
N LEU A 46 1.13 -0.67 -6.05
CA LEU A 46 0.72 -1.97 -5.54
C LEU A 46 -0.43 -1.84 -4.52
N SER A 47 -0.49 -0.73 -3.77
CA SER A 47 -1.56 -0.48 -2.80
C SER A 47 -2.96 -0.53 -3.40
N PRO A 48 -3.34 0.26 -4.42
CA PRO A 48 -4.65 0.16 -5.05
C PRO A 48 -4.90 -1.22 -5.67
N VAL A 49 -3.88 -1.88 -6.24
CA VAL A 49 -4.02 -3.24 -6.77
C VAL A 49 -4.39 -4.23 -5.66
N THR A 50 -3.67 -4.20 -4.54
CA THR A 50 -3.97 -5.06 -3.38
C THR A 50 -5.34 -4.76 -2.78
N ALA A 51 -5.73 -3.48 -2.69
CA ALA A 51 -7.04 -3.10 -2.17
C ALA A 51 -8.18 -3.63 -3.05
N VAL A 52 -8.04 -3.53 -4.39
CA VAL A 52 -9.02 -4.07 -5.34
C VAL A 52 -9.08 -5.60 -5.27
N LEU A 53 -7.92 -6.28 -5.20
CA LEU A 53 -7.87 -7.74 -5.06
C LEU A 53 -8.51 -8.21 -3.76
N LEU A 54 -8.20 -7.56 -2.64
CA LEU A 54 -8.79 -7.91 -1.35
C LEU A 54 -10.30 -7.66 -1.32
N GLY A 55 -10.76 -6.54 -1.88
CA GLY A 55 -12.19 -6.25 -2.02
C GLY A 55 -12.93 -7.27 -2.88
N TRP A 56 -12.31 -7.72 -3.97
CA TRP A 56 -12.89 -8.74 -4.84
C TRP A 56 -12.92 -10.13 -4.18
N VAL A 57 -11.82 -10.56 -3.55
CA VAL A 57 -11.68 -11.92 -3.00
C VAL A 57 -12.37 -12.09 -1.64
N PHE A 58 -12.29 -11.10 -0.76
CA PHE A 58 -12.74 -11.24 0.63
C PHE A 58 -14.07 -10.52 0.92
N LEU A 59 -14.46 -9.53 0.10
CA LEU A 59 -15.69 -8.75 0.31
C LEU A 59 -16.78 -9.03 -0.75
N ASP A 60 -16.57 -10.01 -1.64
CA ASP A 60 -17.48 -10.33 -2.77
C ASP A 60 -17.85 -9.09 -3.63
N GLN A 61 -17.00 -8.07 -3.67
CA GLN A 61 -17.27 -6.87 -4.45
C GLN A 61 -17.14 -7.17 -5.94
N THR A 62 -18.23 -6.93 -6.68
CA THR A 62 -18.20 -6.99 -8.14
C THR A 62 -17.37 -5.83 -8.68
N LEU A 63 -16.34 -6.17 -9.45
CA LEU A 63 -15.48 -5.19 -10.10
C LEU A 63 -16.27 -4.40 -11.14
N THR A 64 -16.50 -3.13 -10.86
CA THR A 64 -17.22 -2.23 -11.79
C THR A 64 -16.30 -1.78 -12.92
N LEU A 65 -16.86 -1.40 -14.07
CA LEU A 65 -16.10 -0.88 -15.23
C LEU A 65 -15.09 0.23 -14.86
N PRO A 66 -15.42 1.21 -13.99
CA PRO A 66 -14.47 2.22 -13.53
C PRO A 66 -13.30 1.65 -12.71
N GLN A 67 -13.52 0.62 -11.89
CA GLN A 67 -12.44 -0.04 -11.13
C GLN A 67 -11.49 -0.79 -12.06
N ILE A 68 -12.01 -1.46 -13.08
CA ILE A 68 -11.20 -2.13 -14.10
C ILE A 68 -10.33 -1.10 -14.85
N ALA A 69 -10.92 0.02 -15.25
CA ALA A 69 -10.18 1.11 -15.87
C ALA A 69 -9.07 1.64 -14.93
N GLY A 70 -9.37 1.82 -13.64
CA GLY A 70 -8.39 2.21 -12.62
C GLY A 70 -7.22 1.24 -12.51
N VAL A 71 -7.49 -0.07 -12.50
CA VAL A 71 -6.44 -1.12 -12.48
C VAL A 71 -5.55 -1.01 -13.73
N VAL A 72 -6.14 -0.84 -14.91
CA VAL A 72 -5.39 -0.69 -16.16
C VAL A 72 -4.51 0.57 -16.14
N PHE A 73 -5.03 1.70 -15.67
CA PHE A 73 -4.26 2.93 -15.53
C PHE A 73 -3.07 2.77 -14.58
N VAL A 74 -3.27 2.12 -13.43
CA VAL A 74 -2.22 1.85 -12.44
C VAL A 74 -1.11 0.96 -13.01
N ILE A 75 -1.48 -0.12 -13.73
CA ILE A 75 -0.49 -0.98 -14.39
C ILE A 75 0.27 -0.20 -15.46
N GLY A 76 -0.44 0.61 -16.26
CA GLY A 76 0.16 1.46 -17.29
C GLY A 76 1.13 2.50 -16.74
N SER A 77 0.82 3.12 -15.60
CA SER A 77 1.71 4.09 -14.95
C SER A 77 2.95 3.43 -14.36
N ILE A 78 2.83 2.24 -13.74
CA ILE A 78 4.01 1.45 -13.31
C ILE A 78 4.91 1.18 -14.51
N TRP A 79 4.35 0.71 -15.61
CA TRP A 79 5.11 0.36 -16.81
C TRP A 79 5.83 1.56 -17.43
N LEU A 80 5.17 2.73 -17.46
CA LEU A 80 5.79 3.97 -17.93
C LEU A 80 6.90 4.45 -16.98
N ALA A 81 6.69 4.36 -15.67
CA ALA A 81 7.66 4.78 -14.65
C ALA A 81 8.88 3.86 -14.53
N GLN A 82 8.76 2.59 -14.94
CA GLN A 82 9.87 1.64 -15.01
C GLN A 82 10.74 1.80 -16.26
N ARG A 83 10.35 2.65 -17.22
CA ARG A 83 11.23 2.96 -18.35
C ARG A 83 12.47 3.67 -17.80
N PRO A 84 13.68 3.16 -18.06
CA PRO A 84 14.89 3.87 -17.69
C PRO A 84 14.83 5.26 -18.31
N SER A 85 15.11 6.28 -17.52
CA SER A 85 15.42 7.62 -18.01
C SER A 85 16.69 7.50 -18.85
N ARG A 86 16.56 7.04 -20.10
CA ARG A 86 17.61 7.07 -21.11
C ARG A 86 17.71 8.51 -21.59
N ASN A 87 18.21 9.35 -20.69
CA ASN A 87 18.55 10.73 -20.99
C ASN A 87 19.63 11.20 -20.02
N GLU A 88 20.75 10.50 -20.03
CA GLU A 88 22.03 11.14 -19.80
C GLU A 88 22.86 10.82 -21.06
N SER A 89 23.18 11.91 -21.76
CA SER A 89 23.71 12.06 -23.12
C SER A 89 25.02 11.35 -23.39
#